data_AF-A0A7X5N2A6-F1
#
_entry.id   AF-A0A7X5N2A6-F1
#
_cell.length_a   1.000
_cell.length_b   1.000
_cell.length_c   1.000
_cell.angle_alpha   90.00
_cell.angle_beta   90.00
_cell.angle_gamma   90.00
#
_symmetry.space_group_name_H-M   'P 1'
#
loop_
_entity.id
_entity.type
_entity.pdbx_description
1 polymer ?
#
loop_
_entity_poly.entity_id
_entity_poly.type
_entity_poly.pdbx_seq_one_letter_code
_entity_poly.pdbx_strand_id
1 'polypeptide(L)'
;TRMHGSLLLVDSIQAGLRAHGVLSVVDYPGFEQLDPPDLETYSKALNAAQYPLSVLAVTEHAAQVYRKGTYGNTMTTNPRALDVACATLALFTPQVRENIRTRGAQAIAKLEALQSELGGLITKVQGTGLLFSC
;
A
#
# COMPACT_ATOMS: atom_id res chain seq x y z
N THR A 1 10.70 10.28 -14.78
CA THR A 1 11.26 9.02 -15.31
C THR A 1 11.35 9.01 -16.82
N ARG A 2 10.26 9.29 -17.56
CA ARG A 2 10.20 9.28 -19.04
C ARG A 2 11.35 10.01 -19.75
N MET A 3 11.69 11.24 -19.36
CA MET A 3 12.78 12.02 -19.97
C MET A 3 14.15 11.32 -19.89
N HIS A 4 14.34 10.40 -18.95
CA HIS A 4 15.59 9.68 -18.74
C HIS A 4 15.48 8.19 -19.13
N GLY A 5 14.35 7.76 -19.70
CA GLY A 5 14.12 6.36 -20.05
C GLY A 5 14.15 5.40 -18.85
N SER A 6 13.89 5.89 -17.63
CA SER A 6 13.87 5.07 -16.42
C SER A 6 12.46 4.56 -16.10
N LEU A 7 12.38 3.50 -15.28
CA LEU A 7 11.12 2.97 -14.74
C LEU A 7 10.90 3.48 -13.31
N LEU A 8 9.65 3.79 -12.97
CA LEU A 8 9.22 4.09 -11.60
C LEU A 8 8.68 2.82 -10.93
N LEU A 9 9.33 2.38 -9.86
CA LEU A 9 8.81 1.32 -9.00
C LEU A 9 8.36 1.91 -7.66
N VAL A 10 7.14 1.60 -7.24
CA VAL A 10 6.60 1.96 -5.93
C VAL A 10 6.46 0.72 -5.06
N ASP A 11 7.02 0.75 -3.85
CA ASP A 11 6.83 -0.32 -2.88
C ASP A 11 5.62 -0.04 -1.97
N SER A 12 4.49 -0.66 -2.33
CA SER A 12 3.23 -0.54 -1.60
C SER A 12 2.96 -1.71 -0.66
N ILE A 13 3.97 -2.54 -0.35
CA ILE A 13 3.81 -3.73 0.50
C ILE A 13 3.30 -3.34 1.90
N GLN A 14 3.81 -2.24 2.48
CA GLN A 14 3.38 -1.76 3.79
C GLN A 14 2.33 -0.65 3.70
N ALA A 15 2.55 0.33 2.81
CA ALA A 15 1.75 1.54 2.75
C ALA A 15 0.37 1.29 2.15
N GLY A 16 0.29 0.63 0.99
CA GLY A 16 -0.90 0.51 0.12
C GLY A 16 -2.23 0.47 0.87
N LEU A 17 -2.65 -0.74 1.26
CA LEU A 17 -3.94 -0.95 1.93
C LEU A 17 -4.03 -0.36 3.34
N ARG A 18 -2.92 0.03 3.98
CA ARG A 18 -2.92 0.47 5.39
C ARG A 18 -3.07 1.98 5.57
N ALA A 19 -2.55 2.78 4.63
CA ALA A 19 -2.61 4.23 4.74
C ALA A 19 -3.99 4.78 4.38
N HIS A 20 -4.58 4.35 3.26
CA HIS A 20 -5.89 4.85 2.82
C HIS A 20 -6.92 3.76 2.49
N GLY A 21 -6.55 2.48 2.66
CA GLY A 21 -7.44 1.37 2.29
C GLY A 21 -7.63 1.22 0.78
N VAL A 22 -6.69 1.71 -0.01
CA VAL A 22 -6.67 1.62 -1.47
C VAL A 22 -5.46 0.83 -1.92
N LEU A 23 -5.52 0.26 -3.12
CA LEU A 23 -4.46 -0.63 -3.58
C LEU A 23 -3.24 0.17 -4.03
N SER A 24 -3.41 1.13 -4.94
CA SER A 24 -2.31 1.86 -5.55
C SER A 24 -2.08 3.22 -4.92
N VAL A 25 -0.84 3.70 -4.96
CA VAL A 25 -0.48 5.08 -4.57
C VAL A 25 -1.27 6.14 -5.33
N VAL A 26 -1.67 5.90 -6.58
CA VAL A 26 -2.45 6.88 -7.36
C VAL A 26 -3.89 7.01 -6.87
N ASP A 27 -4.39 6.07 -6.07
CA ASP A 27 -5.70 6.19 -5.43
C ASP A 27 -5.64 7.01 -4.13
N TYR A 28 -4.47 7.54 -3.77
CA TYR A 28 -4.31 8.35 -2.56
C TYR A 28 -4.87 9.75 -2.80
N PRO A 29 -5.49 10.38 -1.79
CA PRO A 29 -5.93 11.78 -1.88
C PRO A 29 -4.80 12.72 -2.33
N GLY A 30 -4.99 13.37 -3.48
CA GLY A 30 -4.04 14.29 -4.11
C GLY A 30 -3.13 13.65 -5.18
N PHE A 31 -3.19 12.34 -5.38
CA PHE A 31 -2.38 11.58 -6.33
C PHE A 31 -3.20 11.03 -7.51
N GLU A 32 -4.52 11.26 -7.54
CA GLU A 32 -5.46 10.67 -8.51
C GLU A 32 -5.25 11.15 -9.94
N GLN A 33 -4.54 12.27 -10.12
CA GLN A 33 -4.21 12.83 -11.44
C GLN A 33 -2.84 12.38 -11.95
N LEU A 34 -2.12 11.55 -11.19
CA LEU A 34 -0.81 11.04 -11.58
C LEU A 34 -0.96 9.78 -12.41
N ASP A 35 -0.05 9.60 -13.35
CA ASP A 35 0.11 8.33 -14.05
C ASP A 35 0.50 7.22 -13.05
N PRO A 36 0.00 5.97 -13.23
CA PRO A 36 0.43 4.86 -12.40
C PRO A 36 1.94 4.62 -12.55
N PRO A 37 2.61 4.13 -11.48
CA PRO A 37 4.02 3.76 -11.57
C PRO A 37 4.20 2.62 -12.57
N ASP A 38 5.37 2.53 -13.19
CA ASP A 38 5.70 1.46 -14.13
C ASP A 38 5.56 0.07 -13.46
N LEU A 39 5.92 -0.01 -12.17
CA LEU A 39 5.78 -1.20 -11.32
C LEU A 39 5.27 -0.84 -9.92
N GLU A 40 4.45 -1.69 -9.32
CA GLU A 40 4.02 -1.55 -7.92
C GLU A 40 3.94 -2.90 -7.19
N THR A 41 4.51 -2.98 -5.98
CA THR A 41 4.58 -4.24 -5.20
C THR A 41 3.56 -4.31 -4.07
N TYR A 42 2.97 -5.49 -3.88
CA TYR A 42 1.98 -5.78 -2.84
C TYR A 42 2.26 -7.10 -2.13
N SER A 43 1.98 -7.16 -0.82
CA SER A 43 1.98 -8.39 0.00
C SER A 43 1.25 -8.06 1.33
N LYS A 44 1.73 -8.57 2.47
CA LYS A 44 1.25 -8.24 3.83
C LYS A 44 -0.28 -8.17 3.92
N ALA A 45 -0.85 -6.96 4.02
CA ALA A 45 -2.27 -6.76 4.19
C ALA A 45 -3.10 -7.43 3.09
N LEU A 46 -2.60 -7.50 1.85
CA LEU A 46 -3.30 -8.15 0.73
C LEU A 46 -3.61 -9.62 1.01
N ASN A 47 -2.75 -10.28 1.77
CA ASN A 47 -2.84 -11.72 2.00
C ASN A 47 -3.41 -12.08 3.39
N ALA A 48 -3.89 -11.05 4.11
CA ALA A 48 -4.47 -11.11 5.45
C ALA A 48 -3.61 -11.84 6.51
N ALA A 49 -2.31 -12.01 6.25
CA ALA A 49 -1.43 -12.91 7.00
C ALA A 49 -1.97 -14.35 7.10
N GLN A 50 -2.88 -14.75 6.21
CA GLN A 50 -3.51 -16.07 6.19
C GLN A 50 -2.85 -17.02 5.21
N TYR A 51 -2.43 -16.52 4.04
CA TYR A 51 -1.79 -17.34 3.02
C TYR A 51 -0.73 -16.53 2.27
N PRO A 52 0.52 -16.99 2.14
CA PRO A 52 1.57 -16.19 1.50
C PRO A 52 1.24 -15.80 0.06
N LEU A 53 1.30 -14.50 -0.22
CA LEU A 53 1.18 -13.93 -1.56
C LEU A 53 2.02 -12.65 -1.65
N SER A 54 2.73 -12.51 -2.75
CA SER A 54 3.28 -11.24 -3.22
C SER A 54 2.89 -11.03 -4.67
N VAL A 55 2.65 -9.77 -5.04
CA VAL A 55 2.25 -9.35 -6.39
C VAL A 55 3.17 -8.23 -6.82
N LEU A 56 3.66 -8.32 -8.05
CA LEU A 56 4.29 -7.22 -8.78
C LEU A 56 3.33 -6.85 -9.91
N ALA A 57 2.62 -5.74 -9.76
CA ALA A 57 1.85 -5.16 -10.84
C ALA A 57 2.79 -4.39 -11.76
N VAL A 58 2.55 -4.49 -13.07
CA VAL A 58 3.34 -3.81 -14.10
C VAL A 58 2.40 -3.15 -15.10
N THR A 59 2.77 -1.97 -15.57
CA THR A 59 2.09 -1.33 -16.70
C THR A 59 2.40 -2.06 -18.00
N GLU A 60 1.63 -1.77 -19.06
CA GLU A 60 1.91 -2.32 -20.39
C GLU A 60 3.32 -1.97 -20.88
N HIS A 61 3.77 -0.73 -20.66
CA HIS A 61 5.11 -0.28 -21.00
C HIS A 61 6.19 -1.12 -20.30
N ALA A 62 6.07 -1.31 -18.98
CA ALA A 62 7.00 -2.13 -18.20
C ALA A 62 6.91 -3.62 -18.56
N ALA A 63 5.75 -4.11 -18.99
CA ALA A 63 5.59 -5.50 -19.41
C ALA A 63 6.37 -5.81 -20.71
N GLN A 64 6.60 -4.83 -21.60
CA GLN A 64 7.36 -5.05 -22.83
C GLN A 64 8.84 -5.37 -22.59
N VAL A 65 9.41 -4.90 -21.46
CA VAL A 65 10.79 -5.23 -21.09
C VAL A 65 10.89 -6.59 -20.37
N TYR A 66 9.77 -7.13 -19.89
CA TYR A 66 9.74 -8.41 -19.20
C TYR A 66 9.84 -9.58 -20.19
N ARG A 67 10.82 -10.46 -19.98
CA ARG A 67 11.00 -11.66 -20.79
C ARG A 67 10.28 -12.85 -20.15
N LYS A 68 9.35 -13.45 -20.90
CA LYS A 68 8.68 -14.68 -20.44
C LYS A 68 9.73 -15.77 -20.17
N GLY A 69 9.56 -16.48 -19.06
CA GLY A 69 10.44 -17.59 -18.65
C GLY A 69 11.71 -17.20 -17.89
N THR A 70 12.00 -15.91 -17.68
CA THR A 70 13.17 -15.51 -16.87
C THR A 70 12.95 -15.61 -15.38
N TYR A 71 11.70 -15.49 -14.93
CA TYR A 71 11.31 -15.65 -13.55
C TYR A 71 9.99 -16.41 -13.47
N GLY A 72 9.94 -17.35 -12.53
CA GLY A 72 8.78 -18.14 -12.20
C GLY A 72 9.05 -18.89 -10.90
N ASN A 73 7.99 -19.14 -10.13
CA ASN A 73 8.08 -19.98 -8.94
C ASN A 73 6.92 -20.99 -8.94
N THR A 74 7.13 -22.13 -8.29
CA THR A 74 6.16 -23.25 -8.26
C THR A 74 4.78 -22.84 -7.75
N MET A 75 4.72 -21.82 -6.89
CA MET A 75 3.49 -21.37 -6.22
C MET A 75 2.86 -20.15 -6.90
N THR A 76 3.35 -19.75 -8.08
CA THR A 76 2.89 -18.57 -8.79
C THR A 76 1.41 -18.77 -9.12
N THR A 77 0.59 -17.76 -8.82
CA THR A 77 -0.87 -17.79 -9.06
C THR A 77 -1.61 -18.96 -8.40
N ASN A 78 -1.13 -19.47 -7.26
CA ASN A 78 -1.86 -20.49 -6.50
C ASN A 78 -3.29 -20.00 -6.19
N PRO A 79 -4.34 -20.74 -6.59
CA PRO A 79 -5.73 -20.36 -6.38
C PRO A 79 -6.08 -19.95 -4.96
N ARG A 80 -5.55 -20.66 -3.94
CA ARG A 80 -5.86 -20.34 -2.53
C ARG A 80 -5.32 -18.97 -2.12
N ALA A 81 -4.15 -18.59 -2.63
CA ALA A 81 -3.56 -17.27 -2.36
C ALA A 81 -4.40 -16.16 -3.01
N LEU A 82 -4.88 -16.39 -4.23
CA LEU A 82 -5.74 -15.47 -4.97
C LEU A 82 -7.11 -15.32 -4.31
N ASP A 83 -7.73 -16.41 -3.85
CA ASP A 83 -9.02 -16.37 -3.15
C ASP A 83 -8.94 -15.51 -1.87
N VAL A 84 -7.89 -15.70 -1.07
CA VAL A 84 -7.65 -14.89 0.13
C VAL A 84 -7.45 -13.42 -0.22
N ALA A 85 -6.70 -13.12 -1.29
CA ALA A 85 -6.47 -11.76 -1.73
C ALA A 85 -7.74 -11.08 -2.22
N CYS A 86 -8.54 -11.75 -3.05
CA CYS A 86 -9.84 -11.24 -3.52
C CYS A 86 -10.79 -10.97 -2.35
N ALA A 87 -10.89 -11.92 -1.40
CA ALA A 87 -11.71 -11.74 -0.20
C ALA A 87 -11.23 -10.55 0.64
N THR A 88 -9.91 -10.39 0.78
CA THR A 88 -9.33 -9.27 1.54
C THR A 88 -9.61 -7.93 0.88
N LEU A 89 -9.45 -7.82 -0.45
CA LEU A 89 -9.76 -6.60 -1.19
C LEU A 89 -11.24 -6.21 -1.07
N ALA A 90 -12.15 -7.20 -1.05
CA ALA A 90 -13.58 -6.95 -0.86
C ALA A 90 -13.93 -6.33 0.50
N LEU A 91 -13.07 -6.50 1.52
CA LEU A 91 -13.27 -5.87 2.84
C LEU A 91 -13.02 -4.36 2.83
N PHE A 92 -12.29 -3.82 1.85
CA PHE A 92 -11.97 -2.39 1.76
C PHE A 92 -13.11 -1.59 1.10
N THR A 93 -14.28 -1.63 1.73
CA THR A 93 -15.46 -0.85 1.35
C THR A 93 -15.23 0.66 1.54
N PRO A 94 -16.02 1.54 0.91
CA PRO A 94 -15.92 2.98 1.14
C PRO A 94 -15.99 3.37 2.63
N GLN A 95 -16.82 2.69 3.42
CA GLN A 95 -16.96 2.90 4.86
C GLN A 95 -15.68 2.51 5.62
N VAL A 96 -15.03 1.40 5.25
CA VAL A 96 -13.75 1.01 5.85
C VAL A 96 -12.64 2.00 5.49
N ARG A 97 -12.58 2.47 4.24
CA ARG A 97 -11.61 3.49 3.81
C ARG A 97 -11.78 4.81 4.55
N GLU A 98 -13.03 5.26 4.71
CA GLU A 98 -13.35 6.44 5.52
C GLU A 98 -12.94 6.25 6.98
N ASN A 99 -13.23 5.08 7.56
CA ASN A 99 -12.83 4.76 8.91
C ASN A 99 -11.30 4.80 9.09
N ILE A 100 -10.52 4.26 8.14
CA ILE A 100 -9.04 4.33 8.18
C ILE A 100 -8.56 5.79 8.25
N ARG A 101 -9.11 6.66 7.40
CA ARG A 101 -8.75 8.09 7.36
C ARG A 101 -9.14 8.80 8.66
N THR A 102 -10.39 8.64 9.09
CA THR A 102 -10.92 9.28 10.30
C THR A 102 -10.20 8.81 11.56
N ARG A 103 -9.99 7.50 11.74
CA ARG A 103 -9.28 6.96 12.92
C ARG A 103 -7.80 7.28 12.89
N GLY A 104 -7.19 7.37 11.72
CA GLY A 104 -5.82 7.84 11.56
C GLY A 104 -5.61 9.26 12.08
N ALA A 105 -6.44 10.20 11.62
CA ALA A 105 -6.42 11.58 12.10
C ALA A 105 -6.66 11.65 13.61
N GLN A 106 -7.59 10.85 14.13
CA GLN A 106 -7.82 10.75 15.57
C GLN A 106 -6.59 10.25 16.34
N ALA A 107 -5.88 9.24 15.82
CA ALA A 107 -4.69 8.70 16.47
C ALA A 107 -3.56 9.72 16.53
N ILE A 108 -3.30 10.43 15.42
CA ILE A 108 -2.30 11.51 15.35
C ILE A 108 -2.61 12.59 16.39
N ALA A 109 -3.84 13.12 16.41
CA ALA A 109 -4.23 14.17 17.36
C ALA A 109 -4.05 13.74 18.83
N LYS A 110 -4.35 12.47 19.16
CA LYS A 110 -4.14 11.94 20.51
C LYS A 110 -2.66 11.79 20.86
N LEU A 111 -1.83 11.35 19.92
CA LEU A 111 -0.39 11.24 20.12
C LEU A 111 0.27 12.62 20.27
N GLU A 112 -0.21 13.64 19.56
CA GLU A 112 0.26 15.04 19.69
C GLU A 112 -0.12 15.65 21.05
N ALA A 113 -1.33 15.36 21.55
CA ALA A 113 -1.71 15.74 22.91
C ALA A 113 -0.77 15.08 23.94
N LEU A 114 -0.53 13.77 23.81
CA LEU A 114 0.39 13.05 24.68
C LEU A 114 1.83 13.59 24.57
N GLN A 115 2.28 13.96 23.37
CA GLN A 115 3.59 14.59 23.15
C GLN A 115 3.74 15.87 23.99
N SER A 116 2.69 16.69 24.04
CA SER A 116 2.67 17.94 24.78
C SER A 116 2.72 17.72 26.30
N GLU A 117 2.20 16.59 26.78
CA GLU A 117 2.20 16.22 28.21
C GLU A 117 3.53 15.62 28.68
N LEU A 118 4.26 14.94 27.80
CA LEU A 118 5.45 14.15 28.17
C LEU A 118 6.78 14.93 28.13
N GLY A 119 6.73 16.26 28.04
CA GLY A 119 7.91 17.11 28.25
C GLY A 119 9.10 16.81 27.32
N GLY A 120 8.83 16.33 26.09
CA GLY A 120 9.86 16.05 25.08
C GLY A 120 10.28 14.58 24.93
N LEU A 121 9.68 13.64 25.69
CA LEU A 121 9.93 12.20 25.46
C LEU A 121 9.43 11.72 24.09
N ILE A 122 8.40 12.36 23.55
CA ILE A 122 7.94 12.19 22.17
C ILE A 122 8.52 13.32 21.34
N THR A 123 9.34 12.98 20.35
CA THR A 123 10.06 13.99 19.56
C THR A 123 9.31 14.37 18.28
N LYS A 124 8.50 13.46 17.72
CA LYS A 124 7.74 13.73 16.50
C LYS A 124 6.59 12.77 16.33
N VAL A 125 5.38 13.30 16.23
CA VAL A 125 4.22 12.55 15.77
C VAL A 125 4.08 12.71 14.25
N GLN A 126 3.85 11.60 13.54
CA GLN A 126 3.61 11.61 12.10
C GLN A 126 2.85 10.36 11.65
N GLY A 127 2.16 10.47 10.52
CA GLY A 127 1.54 9.31 9.89
C GLY A 127 0.50 9.67 8.84
N THR A 128 -0.01 8.63 8.19
CA THR A 128 -1.05 8.72 7.16
C THR A 128 -2.04 7.57 7.36
N GLY A 129 -3.31 7.91 7.57
CA GLY A 129 -4.33 6.97 8.02
C GLY A 129 -3.86 6.16 9.24
N LEU A 130 -3.96 4.83 9.17
CA LEU A 130 -3.58 3.93 10.28
C LEU A 130 -2.12 3.45 10.22
N LEU A 131 -1.25 4.21 9.56
CA LEU A 131 0.19 4.03 9.59
C LEU A 131 0.83 5.28 10.22
N PHE A 132 1.20 5.20 11.49
CA PHE A 132 1.72 6.33 12.27
C PHE A 132 2.79 5.93 13.29
N SER A 133 3.56 6.90 13.76
CA SER A 133 4.59 6.79 14.79
C SER A 133 4.66 8.06 15.64
N CYS A 134 5.20 7.94 16.87
CA CYS A 134 5.48 9.04 17.79
C CYS A 134 6.84 8.81 18.49
#